data_AF-L8GKI1-F1
#
_entry.id   AF-L8GKI1-F1
#
_cell.length_a   1.000
_cell.length_b   1.000
_cell.length_c   1.000
_cell.angle_alpha   90.00
_cell.angle_beta   90.00
_cell.angle_gamma   90.00
#
_symmetry.space_group_name_H-M   'P 1'
#
loop_
_entity.id
_entity.type
_entity.pdbx_description
1 polymer ?
#
loop_
_entity_poly.entity_id
_entity_poly.type
_entity_poly.pdbx_seq_one_letter_code
_entity_poly.pdbx_strand_id
1 'polypeptide(L)'
;MALSRRCLLPVLLVVTLTVVFALHGAAAGSEDDVLVKTPLGVARGLVGPGFFSFRGLPYAEPPVGNLRWQAPVPKASWGPNVLDASAFGHCCMQPGHWSDISEDCLTLNVFTPQNATFGT
;
A
#
# COMPACT_ATOMS: atom_id res chain seq x y z
N MET A 1 -2.37 -9.96 -58.54
CA MET A 1 -1.05 -9.94 -57.86
C MET A 1 -1.21 -10.64 -56.52
N ALA A 2 -0.97 -11.95 -56.47
CA ALA A 2 -1.16 -12.77 -55.28
C ALA A 2 0.06 -12.67 -54.39
N LEU A 3 -0.11 -12.16 -53.15
CA LEU A 3 0.95 -12.17 -52.15
C LEU A 3 1.39 -13.62 -51.91
N SER A 4 2.63 -13.94 -52.24
CA SER A 4 3.17 -15.29 -52.09
C SER A 4 3.27 -15.64 -50.61
N ARG A 5 2.99 -16.91 -50.29
CA ARG A 5 3.08 -17.48 -48.94
C ARG A 5 4.45 -17.26 -48.25
N ARG A 6 5.48 -16.92 -49.02
CA ARG A 6 6.84 -16.62 -48.54
C ARG A 6 6.98 -15.26 -47.83
N CYS A 7 6.05 -14.30 -48.04
CA CYS A 7 6.01 -13.04 -47.28
C CYS A 7 5.13 -13.11 -46.03
N LEU A 8 4.21 -14.07 -45.93
CA LEU A 8 3.23 -14.16 -44.84
C LEU A 8 3.81 -14.77 -43.56
N LEU A 9 4.74 -15.73 -43.65
CA LEU A 9 5.38 -16.35 -42.49
C LEU A 9 6.22 -15.38 -41.61
N PRO A 10 7.11 -14.52 -42.15
CA PRO A 10 7.88 -13.60 -41.30
C PRO A 10 6.99 -12.52 -40.68
N VAL A 11 5.93 -12.10 -41.37
CA VAL A 11 4.95 -11.13 -40.84
C VAL A 11 4.14 -11.74 -39.70
N LEU A 12 3.70 -13.00 -39.83
CA LEU A 12 2.97 -13.69 -38.76
C LEU A 12 3.86 -13.91 -37.52
N LEU A 13 5.14 -14.26 -37.71
CA LEU A 13 6.10 -14.47 -36.62
C LEU A 13 6.36 -13.18 -35.82
N VAL A 14 6.52 -12.04 -36.51
CA VAL A 14 6.74 -10.73 -35.86
C VAL A 14 5.49 -10.26 -35.11
N VAL A 15 4.29 -10.47 -35.67
CA VAL A 15 3.02 -10.15 -34.98
C VAL A 15 2.81 -11.01 -33.73
N THR A 16 3.21 -12.29 -33.75
CA THR A 16 3.14 -13.13 -32.54
C THR A 16 4.12 -12.68 -31.46
N LEU A 17 5.31 -12.20 -31.83
CA LEU A 17 6.33 -11.78 -30.87
C LEU A 17 5.92 -10.50 -30.11
N THR A 18 5.25 -9.56 -30.78
CA THR A 18 4.78 -8.30 -30.17
C THR A 18 3.56 -8.49 -29.27
N VAL A 19 2.63 -9.39 -29.62
CA VAL A 19 1.49 -9.74 -28.76
C VAL A 19 1.95 -10.43 -27.47
N VAL A 20 2.99 -11.29 -27.54
CA VAL A 20 3.55 -11.94 -26.34
C VAL A 20 4.20 -10.92 -25.40
N PHE A 21 4.90 -9.91 -25.92
CA PHE A 21 5.51 -8.86 -25.07
C PHE A 21 4.46 -7.97 -24.39
N ALA A 22 3.32 -7.72 -25.04
CA ALA A 22 2.20 -6.97 -24.45
C ALA A 22 1.43 -7.75 -23.36
N LEU A 23 1.50 -9.08 -23.38
CA LEU A 23 0.92 -9.95 -22.34
C LEU A 23 1.81 -10.11 -21.11
N HIS A 24 3.11 -9.83 -21.23
CA HIS A 24 4.02 -9.72 -20.09
C HIS A 24 3.88 -8.32 -19.51
N GLY A 25 2.83 -8.12 -18.71
CA GLY A 25 2.60 -6.88 -17.97
C GLY A 25 3.87 -6.42 -17.27
N ALA A 26 4.17 -5.12 -17.36
CA ALA A 26 5.26 -4.52 -16.61
C ALA A 26 5.06 -4.85 -15.12
N ALA A 27 6.02 -5.57 -14.52
CA ALA A 27 6.06 -5.73 -13.09
C ALA A 27 6.25 -4.34 -12.48
N ALA A 28 5.21 -3.82 -11.83
CA ALA A 28 5.34 -2.64 -10.98
C ALA A 28 6.45 -2.95 -9.97
N GLY A 29 7.47 -2.09 -9.88
CA GLY A 29 8.58 -2.29 -8.96
C GLY A 29 8.04 -2.52 -7.55
N SER A 30 8.31 -3.69 -6.99
CA SER A 30 8.00 -3.98 -5.59
C SER A 30 8.93 -3.12 -4.74
N GLU A 31 8.39 -2.12 -4.05
CA GLU A 31 9.06 -1.60 -2.86
C GLU A 31 9.21 -2.79 -1.90
N ASP A 32 10.42 -3.02 -1.37
CA ASP A 32 10.64 -4.12 -0.45
C ASP A 32 9.76 -3.91 0.80
N ASP A 33 9.13 -4.99 1.27
CA ASP A 33 8.28 -4.97 2.45
C ASP A 33 9.11 -5.16 3.73
N VAL A 34 8.70 -4.51 4.83
CA VAL A 34 9.28 -4.70 6.17
C VAL A 34 8.19 -5.07 7.18
N LEU A 35 8.41 -6.13 7.96
CA LEU A 35 7.47 -6.56 9.02
C LEU A 35 7.97 -6.13 10.39
N VAL A 36 7.09 -5.52 11.19
CA VAL A 36 7.37 -5.14 12.58
C VAL A 36 6.32 -5.70 13.52
N LYS A 37 6.77 -6.23 14.66
CA LYS A 37 5.87 -6.68 15.74
C LYS A 37 5.51 -5.50 16.63
N THR A 38 4.21 -5.30 16.85
CA THR A 38 3.65 -4.31 17.79
C THR A 38 2.89 -5.04 18.90
N PRO A 39 2.49 -4.34 19.98
CA PRO A 39 1.59 -4.92 20.98
C PRO A 39 0.23 -5.35 20.42
N LEU A 40 -0.21 -4.75 19.31
CA LEU A 40 -1.52 -5.01 18.70
C LEU A 40 -1.49 -6.08 17.60
N GLY A 41 -0.30 -6.50 17.16
CA GLY A 41 -0.10 -7.49 16.11
C GLY A 41 1.06 -7.11 15.19
N VAL A 42 1.24 -7.86 14.10
CA VAL A 42 2.29 -7.59 13.10
C VAL A 42 1.79 -6.54 12.10
N ALA A 43 2.62 -5.56 11.78
CA ALA A 43 2.36 -4.56 10.74
C ALA A 43 3.38 -4.69 9.61
N ARG A 44 2.92 -4.52 8.37
CA ARG A 44 3.74 -4.50 7.15
C ARG A 44 3.90 -3.08 6.66
N GLY A 45 5.12 -2.57 6.68
CA GLY A 45 5.50 -1.28 6.12
C GLY A 45 6.34 -1.45 4.85
N LEU A 46 6.88 -0.32 4.37
CA LEU A 46 7.68 -0.25 3.15
C LEU A 46 9.10 0.24 3.43
N VAL A 47 10.04 -0.27 2.64
CA VAL A 47 11.44 0.13 2.62
C VAL A 47 11.61 1.25 1.58
N GLY A 48 11.78 2.48 2.07
CA GLY A 48 12.11 3.64 1.23
C GLY A 48 13.62 3.91 1.16
N PRO A 49 14.06 4.93 0.39
CA PRO A 49 15.47 5.31 0.30
C PRO A 49 16.01 5.84 1.65
N GLY A 50 16.65 4.97 2.43
CA GLY A 50 17.27 5.31 3.72
C GLY A 50 16.31 5.37 4.92
N PHE A 51 15.03 5.02 4.72
CA PHE A 51 14.04 4.96 5.80
C PHE A 51 13.10 3.77 5.66
N PHE A 52 12.44 3.42 6.75
CA PHE A 52 11.25 2.57 6.77
C PHE A 52 10.02 3.44 7.01
N SER A 53 8.89 3.07 6.41
CA SER A 53 7.61 3.74 6.59
C SER A 53 6.50 2.77 6.95
N PHE A 54 5.70 3.15 7.94
CA PHE A 54 4.48 2.46 8.35
C PHE A 54 3.37 3.49 8.42
N ARG A 55 2.38 3.37 7.55
CA ARG A 55 1.36 4.39 7.30
C ARG A 55 -0.03 3.84 7.60
N GLY A 56 -0.94 4.71 8.03
CA GLY A 56 -2.33 4.33 8.31
C GLY A 56 -2.50 3.39 9.50
N LEU A 57 -1.55 3.35 10.44
CA LEU A 57 -1.65 2.50 11.63
C LEU A 57 -2.78 3.01 12.55
N PRO A 58 -3.83 2.22 12.85
CA PRO A 58 -4.90 2.66 13.73
C PRO A 58 -4.43 2.65 15.18
N TYR A 59 -4.63 3.77 15.88
CA TYR A 59 -4.34 3.88 17.32
C TYR A 59 -5.61 3.82 18.18
N ALA A 60 -6.78 4.03 17.57
CA ALA A 60 -8.07 3.95 18.21
C ALA A 60 -9.08 3.18 17.34
N GLU A 61 -10.19 2.75 17.93
CA GLU A 61 -11.37 2.31 17.19
C GLU A 61 -12.00 3.48 16.41
N PRO A 62 -12.65 3.21 15.26
CA PRO A 62 -13.30 4.25 14.45
C PRO A 62 -14.30 5.08 15.28
N PRO A 63 -14.19 6.42 15.31
CA PRO A 63 -15.04 7.28 16.16
C PRO A 63 -16.42 7.56 15.52
N VAL A 64 -17.03 6.51 14.97
CA VAL A 64 -18.31 6.57 14.24
C VAL A 64 -19.45 5.98 15.06
N GLY A 65 -20.69 6.25 14.66
CA GLY A 65 -21.89 5.71 15.31
C GLY A 65 -21.92 6.06 16.81
N ASN A 66 -22.01 5.04 17.66
CA ASN A 66 -22.09 5.21 19.12
C ASN A 66 -20.79 5.75 19.75
N LEU A 67 -19.66 5.69 19.03
CA LEU A 67 -18.38 6.25 19.49
C LEU A 67 -18.21 7.72 19.10
N ARG A 68 -19.15 8.28 18.32
CA ARG A 68 -19.10 9.70 17.95
C ARG A 68 -19.28 10.56 19.20
N TRP A 69 -18.46 11.60 19.32
CA TRP A 69 -18.44 12.53 20.47
C TRP A 69 -18.05 11.90 21.81
N GLN A 70 -17.43 10.72 21.78
CA GLN A 70 -16.84 10.07 22.93
C GLN A 70 -15.32 10.22 22.91
N ALA A 71 -14.67 9.94 24.05
CA ALA A 71 -13.22 9.80 24.08
C ALA A 71 -12.78 8.63 23.17
N PRO A 72 -11.62 8.72 22.49
CA PRO A 72 -11.11 7.64 21.67
C PRO A 72 -10.96 6.34 22.46
N VAL A 73 -11.48 5.24 21.91
CA VAL A 73 -11.30 3.90 22.48
C VAL A 73 -10.02 3.30 21.88
N PRO A 74 -9.05 2.81 22.67
CA PRO A 74 -7.84 2.20 22.13
C PRO A 74 -8.13 1.07 21.15
N LYS A 75 -7.36 0.99 20.06
CA LYS A 75 -7.56 -0.03 19.03
C LYS A 75 -7.35 -1.43 19.61
N ALA A 76 -8.29 -2.33 19.37
CA ALA A 76 -8.14 -3.74 19.71
C ALA A 76 -7.06 -4.39 18.83
N SER A 77 -6.39 -5.41 19.37
CA SER A 77 -5.43 -6.19 18.60
C SER A 77 -6.06 -6.75 17.32
N TRP A 78 -5.34 -6.67 16.20
CA TRP A 78 -5.71 -7.32 14.94
C TRP A 78 -5.27 -8.80 14.89
N GLY A 79 -4.78 -9.33 16.01
CA GLY A 79 -4.55 -10.75 16.25
C GLY A 79 -3.47 -11.35 15.34
N PRO A 80 -3.70 -12.56 14.78
CA PRO A 80 -2.71 -13.25 13.95
C PRO A 80 -2.55 -12.64 12.55
N ASN A 81 -3.41 -11.68 12.18
CA ASN A 81 -3.35 -11.04 10.88
C ASN A 81 -2.16 -10.09 10.79
N VAL A 82 -1.64 -9.91 9.58
CA VAL A 82 -0.70 -8.83 9.28
C VAL A 82 -1.51 -7.62 8.84
N LEU A 83 -1.36 -6.51 9.55
CA LEU A 83 -1.96 -5.25 9.14
C LEU A 83 -1.10 -4.63 8.03
N ASP A 84 -1.74 -4.29 6.91
CA ASP A 84 -1.08 -3.57 5.83
C ASP A 84 -0.96 -2.08 6.18
N ALA A 85 0.28 -1.63 6.43
CA ALA A 85 0.63 -0.25 6.72
C ALA A 85 1.46 0.36 5.58
N SER A 86 1.21 -0.10 4.34
CA SER A 86 1.87 0.42 3.13
C SER A 86 1.24 1.71 2.61
N ALA A 87 0.03 2.08 3.04
CA ALA A 87 -0.70 3.25 2.54
C ALA A 87 -1.12 4.20 3.67
N PHE A 88 -1.32 5.48 3.35
CA PHE A 88 -1.89 6.43 4.29
C PHE A 88 -3.35 6.09 4.62
N GLY A 89 -3.74 6.31 5.86
CA GLY A 89 -5.15 6.31 6.25
C GLY A 89 -5.88 7.54 5.71
N HIS A 90 -7.20 7.57 5.88
CA HIS A 90 -8.01 8.72 5.48
C HIS A 90 -7.69 9.98 6.29
N CYS A 91 -7.78 11.14 5.65
CA CYS A 91 -7.81 12.42 6.34
C CYS A 91 -9.11 12.53 7.17
N CYS A 92 -9.04 13.19 8.32
CA CYS A 92 -10.27 13.50 9.08
C CYS A 92 -11.14 14.49 8.32
N MET A 93 -12.46 14.31 8.39
CA MET A 93 -13.43 15.24 7.81
C MET A 93 -13.19 16.67 8.30
N GLN A 94 -13.00 17.58 7.35
CA GLN A 94 -12.74 18.99 7.62
C GLN A 94 -13.22 19.84 6.42
N PRO A 95 -13.72 21.07 6.65
CA PRO A 95 -14.14 21.94 5.57
C PRO A 95 -13.01 22.19 4.56
N GLY A 96 -13.32 22.14 3.26
CA GLY A 96 -12.35 22.42 2.20
C GLY A 96 -11.51 21.22 1.73
N HIS A 97 -11.63 20.05 2.37
CA HIS A 97 -11.09 18.78 1.87
C HIS A 97 -12.22 17.90 1.33
N TRP A 98 -12.04 17.36 0.12
CA TRP A 98 -13.11 16.64 -0.59
C TRP A 98 -12.71 15.27 -1.15
N SER A 99 -11.44 14.89 -1.01
CA SER A 99 -10.91 13.60 -1.45
C SER A 99 -10.22 12.89 -0.28
N ASP A 100 -10.33 11.57 -0.24
CA ASP A 100 -9.67 10.69 0.74
C ASP A 100 -9.95 11.04 2.21
N ILE A 101 -11.13 11.59 2.50
CA ILE A 101 -11.60 11.91 3.86
C ILE A 101 -12.56 10.85 4.43
N SER A 102 -12.54 10.67 5.74
CA SER A 102 -13.46 9.79 6.48
C SER A 102 -13.62 10.26 7.94
N GLU A 103 -14.71 9.84 8.61
CA GLU A 103 -14.79 9.91 10.09
C GLU A 103 -13.88 8.84 10.73
N ASP A 104 -13.64 7.73 10.04
CA ASP A 104 -12.64 6.73 10.43
C ASP A 104 -11.24 7.19 10.00
N CYS A 105 -10.66 8.09 10.80
CA CYS A 105 -9.40 8.77 10.50
C CYS A 105 -8.36 8.70 11.63
N LEU A 106 -8.63 7.97 12.72
CA LEU A 106 -7.75 7.89 13.90
C LEU A 106 -6.55 6.95 13.66
N THR A 107 -5.71 7.37 12.73
CA THR A 107 -4.50 6.65 12.31
C THR A 107 -3.26 7.50 12.53
N LEU A 108 -2.11 6.86 12.62
CA LEU A 108 -0.79 7.49 12.69
C LEU A 108 0.13 6.94 11.61
N ASN A 109 1.20 7.68 11.33
CA ASN A 109 2.25 7.29 10.40
C ASN A 109 3.60 7.38 11.10
N VAL A 110 4.43 6.35 10.97
CA VAL A 110 5.77 6.27 11.54
C VAL A 110 6.79 6.18 10.43
N PHE A 111 7.79 7.06 10.49
CA PHE A 111 8.95 7.05 9.61
C PHE A 111 10.20 6.97 10.48
N THR A 112 11.12 6.07 10.14
CA THR A 112 12.36 5.87 10.89
C THR A 112 13.51 5.64 9.92
N PRO A 113 14.70 6.21 10.16
CA PRO A 113 15.85 5.90 9.32
C PRO A 113 16.25 4.43 9.47
N GLN A 114 16.80 3.83 8.42
CA GLN A 114 17.19 2.41 8.43
C GLN A 114 18.32 2.11 9.42
N ASN A 115 19.09 3.13 9.81
CA ASN A 115 20.20 3.05 10.76
C ASN A 115 19.83 3.63 12.14
N ALA A 116 18.53 3.66 12.49
CA ALA A 116 18.10 4.11 13.81
C ALA A 116 18.77 3.26 14.90
N THR A 117 19.34 3.93 15.90
CA THR A 117 19.90 3.30 17.10
C THR A 117 19.09 3.73 18.32
N PHE A 118 18.98 2.85 19.31
CA PHE A 118 18.40 3.23 20.59
C PHE A 118 19.34 4.25 21.26
N GLY A 119 18.81 5.41 21.64
CA GLY A 119 19.55 6.40 22.42
C GLY A 119 19.91 5.80 23.78
N THR A 120 21.22 5.64 24.01
CA THR A 120 21.80 5.26 25.30
C THR A 120 21.87 6.44 26.25
#